data_AF-M4RL40-F1
#
_entry.id   AF-M4RL40-F1
#
_cell.length_a   1.000
_cell.length_b   1.000
_cell.length_c   1.000
_cell.angle_alpha   90.00
_cell.angle_beta   90.00
_cell.angle_gamma   90.00
#
_symmetry.space_group_name_H-M   'P 1'
#
loop_
_entity.id
_entity.type
_entity.pdbx_description
1 polymer ?
#
loop_
_entity_poly.entity_id
_entity_poly.type
_entity_poly.pdbx_seq_one_letter_code
_entity_poly.pdbx_strand_id
1 'polypeptide(L)'
;MPINTQKSICQLENLPKPREVSGVNNETFNEQVLEYYEPVVLRGFASDWEIVHLANNSLDAVANYLCKHDSGKTQRLVTTPTAANGRMFYNENLDGMNFSVQQTSLSSSIKQMLRRPEGHGSENYCIQSVSVRDNLPLLEEKISYPYKIAPALLYG
;
A
#
# COMPACT_ATOMS: atom_id res chain seq x y z
N MET A 1 -17.40 -8.59 -37.63
CA MET A 1 -18.27 -7.75 -36.79
C MET A 1 -17.45 -7.30 -35.59
N PRO A 2 -17.26 -5.99 -35.34
CA PRO A 2 -16.57 -5.56 -34.14
C PRO A 2 -17.47 -5.79 -32.92
N ILE A 3 -16.94 -6.47 -31.92
CA ILE A 3 -17.58 -6.68 -30.62
C ILE A 3 -17.57 -5.33 -29.90
N ASN A 4 -18.72 -4.66 -29.86
CA ASN A 4 -18.90 -3.42 -29.12
C ASN A 4 -19.01 -3.73 -27.62
N THR A 5 -17.88 -3.98 -26.96
CA THR A 5 -17.83 -4.15 -25.50
C THR A 5 -17.67 -2.80 -24.81
N GLN A 6 -18.66 -1.91 -24.97
CA GLN A 6 -18.90 -0.89 -23.95
C GLN A 6 -19.54 -1.60 -22.74
N LYS A 7 -18.73 -2.38 -22.02
CA LYS A 7 -19.03 -2.74 -20.64
C LYS A 7 -18.97 -1.41 -19.90
N SER A 8 -20.09 -0.94 -19.38
CA SER A 8 -20.14 0.17 -18.42
C SER A 8 -19.09 -0.13 -17.34
N ILE A 9 -17.97 0.56 -17.42
CA ILE A 9 -16.88 0.43 -16.47
C ILE A 9 -17.44 1.08 -15.20
N CYS A 10 -17.55 0.34 -14.09
CA CYS A 10 -17.90 0.94 -12.82
C CYS A 10 -16.92 2.09 -12.57
N GLN A 11 -17.42 3.33 -12.65
CA GLN A 11 -16.65 4.51 -12.30
C GLN A 11 -16.28 4.42 -10.83
N LEU A 12 -14.98 4.39 -10.53
CA LEU A 12 -14.46 4.19 -9.18
C LEU A 12 -15.01 5.26 -8.22
N GLU A 13 -15.14 6.48 -8.73
CA GLU A 13 -15.71 7.65 -8.07
C GLU A 13 -17.19 7.48 -7.66
N ASN A 14 -17.92 6.54 -8.29
CA ASN A 14 -19.34 6.27 -8.03
C ASN A 14 -19.56 5.00 -7.21
N LEU A 15 -18.50 4.34 -6.73
CA LEU A 15 -18.65 3.18 -5.84
C LEU A 15 -19.13 3.63 -4.46
N PRO A 16 -19.98 2.82 -3.79
CA PRO A 16 -20.37 3.12 -2.42
C PRO A 16 -19.14 3.19 -1.52
N LYS A 17 -19.12 4.16 -0.59
CA LYS A 17 -18.06 4.26 0.39
C LYS A 17 -18.08 3.01 1.28
N PRO A 18 -16.90 2.41 1.57
CA PRO A 18 -16.82 1.34 2.55
C PRO A 18 -17.42 1.77 3.89
N ARG A 19 -18.07 0.84 4.59
CA ARG A 19 -18.49 1.06 5.96
C ARG A 19 -17.28 1.35 6.84
N GLU A 20 -17.45 2.17 7.86
CA GLU A 20 -16.40 2.46 8.84
C GLU A 20 -16.85 2.00 10.22
N VAL A 21 -15.96 1.32 10.95
CA VAL A 21 -16.18 0.88 12.33
C VAL A 21 -15.00 1.26 13.20
N SER A 22 -15.28 1.55 14.48
CA SER A 22 -14.28 1.90 15.49
C SER A 22 -14.41 0.97 16.69
N GLY A 23 -13.33 0.78 17.45
CA GLY A 23 -13.38 -0.01 18.69
C GLY A 23 -13.67 -1.51 18.50
N VAL A 24 -13.40 -2.05 17.31
CA VAL A 24 -13.51 -3.48 17.04
C VAL A 24 -12.55 -4.24 17.95
N ASN A 25 -13.02 -5.35 18.52
CA ASN A 25 -12.19 -6.24 19.34
C ASN A 25 -12.45 -7.69 18.91
N ASN A 26 -11.79 -8.65 19.59
CA ASN A 26 -11.91 -10.08 19.27
C ASN A 26 -13.34 -10.62 19.32
N GLU A 27 -14.14 -10.15 20.27
CA GLU A 27 -15.50 -10.61 20.48
C GLU A 27 -16.43 -10.06 19.41
N THR A 28 -16.18 -8.83 18.96
CA THR A 28 -17.04 -8.15 17.99
C THR A 28 -16.56 -8.25 16.54
N PHE A 29 -15.36 -8.80 16.28
CA PHE A 29 -14.77 -8.82 14.95
C PHE A 29 -15.64 -9.55 13.92
N ASN A 30 -16.18 -10.72 14.27
CA ASN A 30 -17.01 -11.49 13.33
C ASN A 30 -18.27 -10.72 12.93
N GLU A 31 -19.05 -10.30 13.92
CA GLU A 31 -20.33 -9.60 13.72
C GLU A 31 -20.14 -8.23 13.07
N GLN A 32 -19.07 -7.50 13.39
CA GLN A 32 -18.85 -6.14 12.87
C GLN A 32 -18.06 -6.12 11.55
N VAL A 33 -17.34 -7.17 11.18
CA VAL A 33 -16.42 -7.17 10.03
C VAL A 33 -16.76 -8.28 9.04
N LEU A 34 -16.86 -9.53 9.48
CA LEU A 34 -16.90 -10.69 8.58
C LEU A 34 -18.29 -11.00 8.03
N GLU A 35 -19.35 -10.79 8.79
CA GLU A 35 -20.72 -11.16 8.38
C GLU A 35 -21.21 -10.44 7.11
N TYR A 36 -20.68 -9.26 6.82
CA TYR A 36 -21.17 -8.41 5.73
C TYR A 36 -20.54 -8.74 4.37
N TYR A 37 -19.42 -9.46 4.33
CA TYR A 37 -18.68 -9.77 3.09
C TYR A 37 -18.44 -8.55 2.18
N GLU A 38 -18.23 -7.38 2.78
CA GLU A 38 -18.04 -6.09 2.08
C GLU A 38 -16.76 -5.39 2.57
N PRO A 39 -16.18 -4.46 1.78
CA PRO A 39 -15.07 -3.64 2.23
C PRO A 39 -15.44 -2.79 3.46
N VAL A 40 -14.58 -2.80 4.47
CA VAL A 40 -14.76 -2.05 5.72
C VAL A 40 -13.46 -1.39 6.16
N VAL A 41 -13.56 -0.18 6.69
CA VAL A 41 -12.45 0.56 7.30
C VAL A 41 -12.49 0.41 8.81
N LEU A 42 -11.42 -0.16 9.39
CA LEU A 42 -11.24 -0.29 10.83
C LEU A 42 -10.52 0.95 11.38
N ARG A 43 -11.29 1.93 11.86
CA ARG A 43 -10.75 3.17 12.42
C ARG A 43 -10.08 2.90 13.76
N GLY A 44 -8.87 3.45 13.92
CA GLY A 44 -8.05 3.29 15.12
C GLY A 44 -7.29 1.96 15.21
N PHE A 45 -7.44 1.02 14.27
CA PHE A 45 -6.81 -0.30 14.36
C PHE A 45 -5.30 -0.28 14.62
N ALA A 46 -4.58 0.60 13.91
CA ALA A 46 -3.13 0.74 13.99
C ALA A 46 -2.69 1.95 14.84
N SER A 47 -3.60 2.58 15.59
CA SER A 47 -3.32 3.86 16.27
C SER A 47 -2.15 3.77 17.25
N ASP A 48 -1.95 2.59 17.84
CA ASP A 48 -0.97 2.35 18.89
C ASP A 48 0.39 1.87 18.34
N TRP A 49 0.52 1.73 17.02
CA TRP A 49 1.78 1.33 16.40
C TRP A 49 2.77 2.51 16.42
N GLU A 50 3.99 2.25 16.89
CA GLU A 50 5.08 3.24 16.95
C GLU A 50 5.29 3.96 15.60
N ILE A 51 5.23 3.21 14.50
CA ILE A 51 5.39 3.76 13.14
C ILE A 51 4.29 4.77 12.78
N VAL A 52 3.06 4.56 13.27
CA VAL A 52 1.93 5.48 13.05
C VAL A 52 2.09 6.74 13.88
N HIS A 53 2.54 6.62 15.14
CA HIS A 53 2.89 7.78 15.95
C HIS A 53 4.00 8.63 15.31
N LEU A 54 5.05 7.99 14.78
CA LEU A 54 6.14 8.66 14.07
C LEU A 54 5.65 9.35 12.79
N ALA A 55 4.79 8.69 12.01
CA ALA A 55 4.22 9.27 10.79
C ALA A 55 3.33 10.49 11.08
N ASN A 56 2.57 10.46 12.19
CA ASN A 56 1.77 11.60 12.63
C ASN A 56 2.63 12.79 13.08
N ASN A 57 3.87 12.55 13.53
CA ASN A 57 4.79 13.62 13.90
C ASN A 57 5.38 14.31 12.67
N SER A 58 5.90 13.56 11.70
CA SER A 58 6.34 14.08 10.40
C SER A 58 6.69 12.97 9.42
N LEU A 59 6.69 13.30 8.12
CA LEU A 59 7.16 12.41 7.06
C LEU A 59 8.65 12.03 7.25
N ASP A 60 9.49 12.98 7.67
CA ASP A 60 10.91 12.71 7.93
C ASP A 60 11.13 11.77 9.11
N ALA A 61 10.32 11.87 10.17
CA ALA A 61 10.43 10.99 11.35
C ALA A 61 10.16 9.52 10.98
N VAL A 62 9.07 9.24 10.25
CA VAL A 62 8.77 7.87 9.80
C VAL A 62 9.78 7.38 8.77
N ALA A 63 10.25 8.24 7.86
CA ALA A 63 11.26 7.86 6.88
C ALA A 63 12.61 7.50 7.51
N ASN A 64 13.07 8.30 8.48
CA ASN A 64 14.30 8.03 9.22
C ASN A 64 14.20 6.72 10.01
N TYR A 65 13.05 6.46 10.63
CA TYR A 65 12.78 5.22 11.31
C TYR A 65 12.84 4.01 10.37
N LEU A 66 12.12 4.06 9.24
CA LEU A 66 12.16 3.00 8.23
C LEU A 66 13.58 2.78 7.69
N CYS A 67 14.32 3.84 7.37
CA CYS A 67 15.70 3.73 6.89
C CYS A 67 16.64 3.13 7.94
N LYS A 68 16.44 3.43 9.23
CA LYS A 68 17.24 2.88 10.33
C LYS A 68 17.04 1.37 10.49
N HIS A 69 15.85 0.87 10.15
CA HIS A 69 15.47 -0.52 10.32
C HIS A 69 15.52 -1.36 9.02
N ASP A 70 15.95 -0.75 7.90
CA ASP A 70 16.13 -1.43 6.62
C ASP A 70 17.21 -2.51 6.70
N SER A 71 16.89 -3.73 6.26
CA SER A 71 17.84 -4.85 6.20
C SER A 71 18.86 -4.72 5.07
N GLY A 72 18.66 -3.79 4.14
CA GLY A 72 19.54 -3.54 3.00
C GLY A 72 19.35 -4.52 1.84
N LYS A 73 18.36 -5.42 1.91
CA LYS A 73 18.02 -6.33 0.81
C LYS A 73 17.64 -5.55 -0.45
N THR A 74 18.07 -6.08 -1.60
CA THR A 74 17.74 -5.50 -2.90
C THR A 74 16.25 -5.61 -3.18
N GLN A 75 15.62 -4.47 -3.42
CA GLN A 75 14.23 -4.29 -3.83
C GLN A 75 14.16 -3.73 -5.25
N ARG A 76 12.94 -3.75 -5.81
CA ARG A 76 12.62 -3.18 -7.12
C ARG A 76 11.84 -1.88 -6.92
N LEU A 77 12.47 -0.76 -7.25
CA LEU A 77 11.82 0.53 -7.34
C LEU A 77 11.26 0.71 -8.76
N VAL A 78 9.95 0.90 -8.85
CA VAL A 78 9.26 1.24 -10.10
C VAL A 78 9.16 2.75 -10.21
N THR A 79 9.51 3.29 -11.38
CA THR A 79 9.30 4.71 -11.71
C THR A 79 8.33 4.82 -12.88
N THR A 80 7.23 5.52 -12.67
CA THR A 80 6.20 5.79 -13.68
C THR A 80 6.29 7.27 -14.09
N PRO A 81 6.65 7.57 -15.35
CA PRO A 81 6.71 8.94 -15.84
C PRO A 81 5.35 9.63 -15.77
N THR A 82 5.35 10.96 -15.66
CA THR A 82 4.13 11.78 -15.65
C THR A 82 3.24 11.49 -16.86
N ALA A 83 3.83 11.33 -18.05
CA ALA A 83 3.11 11.06 -19.29
C ALA A 83 2.29 9.76 -19.26
N ALA A 84 2.65 8.81 -18.38
CA ALA A 84 1.89 7.58 -18.21
C ALA A 84 0.57 7.78 -17.44
N ASN A 85 0.32 8.97 -16.88
CA ASN A 85 -0.90 9.30 -16.11
C ASN A 85 -1.25 8.24 -15.05
N GLY A 86 -0.22 7.71 -14.37
CA GLY A 86 -0.35 6.67 -13.35
C GLY A 86 -0.64 5.25 -13.89
N ARG A 87 -0.71 5.06 -15.20
CA ARG A 87 -1.01 3.75 -15.82
C ARG A 87 0.27 3.08 -16.31
N MET A 88 0.72 2.06 -15.58
CA MET A 88 1.80 1.17 -16.00
C MET A 88 1.30 0.21 -17.11
N PHE A 89 1.93 0.24 -18.28
CA PHE A 89 1.57 -0.57 -19.45
C PHE A 89 2.74 -0.69 -20.44
N TYR A 90 2.47 -1.22 -21.64
CA TYR A 90 3.37 -1.09 -22.79
C TYR A 90 3.49 0.38 -23.25
N ASN A 91 4.63 0.72 -23.83
CA ASN A 91 4.80 1.97 -24.56
C ASN A 91 4.01 1.97 -25.89
N GLU A 92 3.99 3.09 -26.59
CA GLU A 92 3.21 3.24 -27.85
C GLU A 92 3.71 2.32 -28.97
N ASN A 93 5.01 1.99 -28.97
CA ASN A 93 5.64 1.13 -29.98
C ASN A 93 5.45 -0.37 -29.71
N LEU A 94 4.90 -0.74 -28.55
CA LEU A 94 4.70 -2.12 -28.08
C LEU A 94 5.99 -2.96 -27.99
N ASP A 95 7.15 -2.32 -27.90
CA ASP A 95 8.46 -2.97 -27.80
C ASP A 95 9.05 -2.90 -26.38
N GLY A 96 8.35 -2.25 -25.45
CA GLY A 96 8.79 -2.09 -24.07
C GLY A 96 7.69 -1.58 -23.15
N MET A 97 8.07 -1.28 -21.91
CA MET A 97 7.17 -0.76 -20.89
C MET A 97 7.22 0.77 -20.85
N ASN A 98 6.13 1.41 -20.45
CA ASN A 98 6.06 2.84 -20.21
C ASN A 98 6.53 3.26 -18.80
N PHE A 99 7.21 2.36 -18.09
CA PHE A 99 7.78 2.56 -16.75
C PHE A 99 9.17 1.92 -16.68
N SER A 100 10.00 2.38 -15.75
CA SER A 100 11.32 1.79 -15.50
C SER A 100 11.34 1.07 -14.16
N VAL A 101 12.27 0.12 -14.03
CA VAL A 101 12.51 -0.60 -12.78
C VAL A 101 13.99 -0.58 -12.45
N GLN A 102 14.31 -0.18 -11.22
CA GLN A 102 15.66 -0.11 -10.68
C GLN A 102 15.81 -1.07 -9.49
N GLN A 103 16.95 -1.77 -9.43
CA GLN A 103 17.36 -2.52 -8.24
C GLN A 103 18.02 -1.58 -7.23
N THR A 104 17.52 -1.55 -6.00
CA THR A 104 17.94 -0.59 -4.96
C THR A 104 17.52 -1.06 -3.57
N SER A 105 18.01 -0.46 -2.49
CA SER A 105 17.52 -0.77 -1.14
C SER A 105 16.25 -0.01 -0.81
N LEU A 106 15.53 -0.42 0.24
CA LEU A 106 14.36 0.29 0.74
C LEU A 106 14.74 1.72 1.18
N SER A 107 15.83 1.88 1.93
CA SER A 107 16.31 3.20 2.38
C SER A 107 16.63 4.14 1.22
N SER A 108 17.32 3.63 0.19
CA SER A 108 17.71 4.45 -0.96
C SER A 108 16.48 4.90 -1.75
N SER A 109 15.49 4.01 -1.86
CA SER A 109 14.22 4.31 -2.51
C SER A 109 13.39 5.34 -1.73
N ILE A 110 13.28 5.20 -0.40
CA ILE A 110 12.59 6.18 0.45
C ILE A 110 13.24 7.55 0.30
N LYS A 111 14.57 7.63 0.34
CA LYS A 111 15.31 8.89 0.11
C LYS A 111 15.04 9.48 -1.27
N GLN A 112 14.93 8.66 -2.30
CA GLN A 112 14.58 9.12 -3.64
C GLN A 112 13.14 9.65 -3.71
N MET A 113 12.19 8.93 -3.10
CA MET A 113 10.79 9.33 -3.01
C MET A 113 10.62 10.69 -2.31
N LEU A 114 11.36 10.93 -1.22
CA LEU A 114 11.31 12.19 -0.47
C LEU A 114 11.93 13.38 -1.20
N ARG A 115 12.86 13.15 -2.13
CA ARG A 115 13.46 14.22 -2.95
C ARG A 115 12.57 14.65 -4.10
N ARG A 116 11.44 13.96 -4.31
CA ARG A 116 10.52 14.28 -5.39
C ARG A 116 9.98 15.70 -5.19
N PRO A 117 10.04 16.57 -6.21
CA PRO A 117 9.38 17.88 -6.16
C PRO A 117 7.87 17.72 -5.93
N GLU A 118 7.29 18.59 -5.10
CA GLU A 118 5.84 18.68 -5.00
C GLU A 118 5.24 19.34 -6.26
N GLY A 119 4.05 18.89 -6.65
CA GLY A 119 3.28 19.51 -7.73
C GLY A 119 2.91 18.56 -8.88
N HIS A 120 2.13 19.08 -9.82
CA HIS A 120 1.77 18.38 -11.05
C HIS A 120 2.98 18.30 -11.98
N GLY A 121 3.24 17.12 -12.55
CA GLY A 121 4.35 16.95 -13.50
C GLY A 121 5.50 16.06 -13.03
N SER A 122 5.50 15.61 -11.77
CA SER A 122 6.54 14.74 -11.22
C SER A 122 6.28 13.25 -11.52
N GLU A 123 7.36 12.48 -11.69
CA GLU A 123 7.30 11.02 -11.74
C GLU A 123 6.64 10.42 -10.49
N ASN A 124 6.08 9.21 -10.63
CA ASN A 124 5.59 8.45 -9.49
C ASN A 124 6.52 7.28 -9.20
N TYR A 125 6.79 7.07 -7.92
CA TYR A 125 7.66 6.00 -7.44
C TYR A 125 6.84 4.96 -6.69
N CYS A 126 7.19 3.69 -6.85
CA CYS A 126 6.53 2.63 -6.13
C CYS A 126 7.48 1.49 -5.76
N ILE A 127 7.37 1.01 -4.53
CA ILE A 127 7.95 -0.24 -4.07
C ILE A 127 6.77 -1.12 -3.66
N GLN A 128 6.58 -2.25 -4.32
CA GLN A 128 5.36 -3.04 -4.21
C GLN A 128 5.66 -4.43 -3.68
N SER A 129 4.73 -4.95 -2.86
CA SER A 129 4.73 -6.33 -2.37
C SER A 129 6.02 -6.73 -1.64
N VAL A 130 6.64 -5.77 -0.94
CA VAL A 130 7.85 -6.01 -0.16
C VAL A 130 7.48 -6.63 1.18
N SER A 131 8.09 -7.78 1.47
CA SER A 131 7.95 -8.47 2.75
C SER A 131 8.52 -7.61 3.88
N VAL A 132 7.66 -7.21 4.83
CA VAL A 132 8.07 -6.48 6.03
C VAL A 132 9.04 -7.32 6.84
N ARG A 133 8.76 -8.62 7.01
CA ARG A 133 9.66 -9.59 7.67
C ARG A 133 11.09 -9.53 7.15
N ASP A 134 11.23 -9.51 5.84
CA ASP A 134 12.54 -9.60 5.20
C ASP A 134 13.30 -8.27 5.17
N ASN A 135 12.59 -7.16 5.11
CA ASN A 135 13.16 -5.83 4.85
C ASN A 135 13.20 -4.94 6.09
N LEU A 136 12.31 -5.20 7.05
CA LEU A 136 12.13 -4.44 8.27
C LEU A 136 11.82 -5.41 9.43
N PRO A 137 12.67 -6.42 9.70
CA PRO A 137 12.37 -7.47 10.68
C PRO A 137 12.03 -6.94 12.08
N LEU A 138 12.73 -5.89 12.52
CA LEU A 138 12.46 -5.23 13.81
C LEU A 138 11.13 -4.47 13.83
N LEU A 139 10.63 -4.04 12.66
CA LEU A 139 9.29 -3.46 12.57
C LEU A 139 8.21 -4.55 12.69
N GLU A 140 8.42 -5.74 12.10
CA GLU A 140 7.44 -6.83 12.16
C GLU A 140 7.06 -7.16 13.61
N GLU A 141 8.04 -7.17 14.53
CA GLU A 141 7.81 -7.38 15.96
C GLU A 141 6.94 -6.29 16.62
N LYS A 142 6.88 -5.10 16.02
CA LYS A 142 6.20 -3.91 16.54
C LYS A 142 4.85 -3.62 15.87
N ILE A 143 4.52 -4.29 14.76
CA ILE A 143 3.23 -4.16 14.06
C ILE A 143 2.37 -5.39 14.34
N SER A 144 1.78 -5.43 15.53
CA SER A 144 0.96 -6.58 15.95
C SER A 144 -0.43 -6.55 15.33
N TYR A 145 -0.91 -7.74 14.92
CA TYR A 145 -2.33 -7.97 14.65
C TYR A 145 -3.03 -8.40 15.95
N PRO A 146 -3.88 -7.55 16.56
CA PRO A 146 -4.46 -7.82 17.87
C PRO A 146 -5.62 -8.83 17.84
N TYR A 147 -6.15 -9.16 16.65
CA TYR A 147 -7.33 -10.01 16.55
C TYR A 147 -6.98 -11.51 16.40
N LYS A 148 -7.73 -12.38 17.08
CA LYS A 148 -7.69 -13.83 16.93
C LYS A 148 -8.73 -14.19 15.89
N ILE A 149 -8.28 -14.61 14.70
CA ILE A 149 -9.19 -15.18 13.71
C ILE A 149 -9.63 -16.56 14.23
N ALA A 150 -10.92 -16.75 14.44
CA ALA A 150 -11.44 -18.06 14.81
C ALA A 150 -11.11 -19.07 13.69
N PRO A 151 -10.57 -20.27 13.99
CA PRO A 151 -10.13 -21.24 12.97
C PRO A 151 -11.23 -21.66 11.97
N ALA A 152 -12.50 -21.51 12.34
CA ALA A 152 -13.65 -21.94 11.56
C ALA A 152 -13.85 -21.20 10.22
N LEU A 153 -13.13 -20.10 9.97
CA LEU A 153 -13.28 -19.29 8.75
C LEU A 153 -12.14 -19.47 7.73
N LEU A 154 -11.18 -20.37 8.00
CA LEU A 154 -10.09 -20.68 7.07
C LEU A 154 -10.37 -21.90 6.16
N TYR A 155 -11.49 -22.60 6.39
CA TYR A 155 -11.90 -23.80 5.64
C TYR A 155 -13.38 -23.75 5.26
N GLY A 156 -13.80 -22.66 4.60
CA GLY A 156 -15.10 -22.52 3.95
C GLY A 156 -14.94 -22.39 2.44
#